data_AF-A0A081PSC5-F1
#
_entry.id   AF-A0A081PSC5-F1
#
_cell.length_a   1.000
_cell.length_b   1.000
_cell.length_c   1.000
_cell.angle_alpha   90.00
_cell.angle_beta   90.00
_cell.angle_gamma   90.00
#
_symmetry.space_group_name_H-M   'P 1'
#
loop_
_entity.id
_entity.type
_entity.pdbx_description
1 polymer ?
#
loop_
_entity_poly.entity_id
_entity_poly.type
_entity_poly.pdbx_seq_one_letter_code
_entity_poly.pdbx_strand_id
1 'polypeptide(L)'
;MTDFPHKTLQGISLDDVTLSYGKHVITHDLLFTHFGLSGPAALRMSSFVKGGEVLSLDVLPQLSEEDLTAFLEENREKSLKNALKTLLPERLAEFFVQGYPEKVKQLTEKECDQLVQSIKGLKIPVTGKMSLAKSFVTKGGVSLKEINPKTLESKLVPGLHFAGEVMDINAHTGGFNITSALCTGWVAGSNQIYK
;
A
#
# COMPACT_ATOMS: atom_id res chain seq x y z
N MET A 1 6.07 3.66 -8.62
CA MET A 1 7.42 4.25 -8.80
C MET A 1 7.42 5.59 -8.11
N THR A 2 8.49 5.92 -7.41
CA THR A 2 8.62 7.16 -6.65
C THR A 2 10.01 7.74 -6.89
N ASP A 3 10.23 9.00 -6.53
CA ASP A 3 11.58 9.60 -6.50
C ASP A 3 12.06 9.71 -5.04
N PHE A 4 11.95 8.59 -4.33
CA PHE A 4 12.13 8.49 -2.89
C PHE A 4 13.55 7.96 -2.60
N PRO A 5 14.20 8.22 -1.46
CA PRO A 5 15.56 7.75 -1.21
C PRO A 5 15.67 6.22 -1.13
N HIS A 6 15.74 5.58 -2.31
CA HIS A 6 15.59 4.14 -2.50
C HIS A 6 16.70 3.33 -1.86
N LYS A 7 17.94 3.83 -1.83
CA LYS A 7 19.08 3.08 -1.26
C LYS A 7 18.98 2.91 0.26
N THR A 8 18.47 3.91 0.97
CA THR A 8 18.45 3.91 2.43
C THR A 8 17.37 2.97 2.97
N LEU A 9 16.19 2.99 2.35
CA LEU A 9 15.00 2.34 2.90
C LEU A 9 14.60 1.05 2.18
N GLN A 10 15.22 0.71 1.04
CA GLN A 10 14.89 -0.54 0.34
C GLN A 10 14.98 -1.79 1.23
N GLY A 11 13.99 -2.67 1.08
CA GLY A 11 13.86 -3.92 1.81
C GLY A 11 13.28 -3.76 3.22
N ILE A 12 12.93 -2.54 3.66
CA ILE A 12 12.18 -2.35 4.91
C ILE A 12 10.70 -2.62 4.64
N SER A 13 10.12 -3.51 5.44
CA SER A 13 8.68 -3.69 5.56
C SER A 13 8.19 -2.97 6.81
N LEU A 14 7.00 -2.39 6.72
CA LEU A 14 6.26 -1.83 7.84
C LEU A 14 4.88 -2.46 7.86
N ASP A 15 4.38 -2.76 9.07
CA ASP A 15 3.08 -3.38 9.27
C ASP A 15 2.04 -2.30 9.63
N ASP A 16 0.82 -2.47 9.12
CA ASP A 16 -0.34 -1.62 9.44
C ASP A 16 -0.11 -0.09 9.35
N VAL A 17 0.69 0.37 8.39
CA VAL A 17 0.89 1.81 8.13
C VAL A 17 -0.23 2.40 7.29
N THR A 18 -0.43 3.71 7.39
CA THR A 18 -1.50 4.39 6.64
C THR A 18 -0.96 5.23 5.49
N LEU A 19 -1.37 4.88 4.27
CA LEU A 19 -1.04 5.60 3.04
C LEU A 19 -2.27 6.37 2.55
N SER A 20 -2.11 7.66 2.26
CA SER A 20 -3.21 8.57 1.96
C SER A 20 -2.96 9.40 0.70
N TYR A 21 -4.02 9.58 -0.10
CA TYR A 21 -4.05 10.45 -1.27
C TYR A 21 -5.47 11.01 -1.51
N GLY A 22 -5.64 12.32 -1.37
CA GLY A 22 -6.95 12.97 -1.46
C GLY A 22 -7.93 12.35 -0.44
N LYS A 23 -9.03 11.79 -0.93
CA LYS A 23 -10.03 11.08 -0.09
C LYS A 23 -9.73 9.60 0.16
N HIS A 24 -8.66 9.07 -0.45
CA HIS A 24 -8.32 7.66 -0.36
C HIS A 24 -7.34 7.44 0.78
N VAL A 25 -7.72 6.59 1.73
CA VAL A 25 -6.92 6.23 2.91
C VAL A 25 -6.86 4.72 2.98
N ILE A 26 -5.66 4.15 3.05
CA ILE A 26 -5.44 2.71 3.10
C ILE A 26 -4.46 2.39 4.23
N THR A 27 -4.91 1.57 5.18
CA THR A 27 -4.08 1.03 6.26
C THR A 27 -3.76 -0.43 5.96
N HIS A 28 -2.48 -0.75 5.79
CA HIS A 28 -1.95 -2.11 5.59
C HIS A 28 -0.42 -2.09 5.57
N ASP A 29 0.19 -3.26 5.53
CA ASP A 29 1.62 -3.42 5.29
C ASP A 29 2.13 -2.73 4.02
N LEU A 30 3.34 -2.19 4.14
CA LEU A 30 4.06 -1.45 3.11
C LEU A 30 5.48 -1.98 2.99
N LEU A 31 5.97 -2.12 1.77
CA LEU A 31 7.35 -2.49 1.48
C LEU A 31 8.04 -1.38 0.68
N PHE A 32 9.17 -0.90 1.18
CA PHE A 32 10.07 -0.05 0.39
C PHE A 32 10.91 -0.91 -0.56
N THR A 33 10.94 -0.55 -1.83
CA THR A 33 11.69 -1.26 -2.88
C THR A 33 12.67 -0.32 -3.59
N HIS A 34 13.57 -0.90 -4.39
CA HIS A 34 14.57 -0.15 -5.15
C HIS A 34 13.98 0.78 -6.23
N PHE A 35 12.69 0.63 -6.57
CA PHE A 35 12.00 1.45 -7.58
C PHE A 35 10.75 2.17 -7.06
N GLY A 36 10.40 2.03 -5.78
CA GLY A 36 9.13 2.58 -5.27
C GLY A 36 8.62 1.91 -4.01
N LEU A 37 7.32 2.06 -3.82
CA LEU A 37 6.54 1.37 -2.80
C LEU A 37 5.89 0.12 -3.37
N SER A 38 5.83 -0.93 -2.55
CA SER A 38 5.13 -2.20 -2.78
C SER A 38 4.41 -2.60 -1.50
N GLY A 39 3.93 -3.84 -1.41
CA GLY A 39 3.10 -4.31 -0.32
C GLY A 39 1.62 -3.93 -0.53
N PRO A 40 0.70 -4.54 0.23
CA PRO A 40 -0.73 -4.37 0.05
C PRO A 40 -1.20 -2.91 0.08
N ALA A 41 -0.64 -2.06 0.96
CA ALA A 41 -1.01 -0.64 1.01
C ALA A 41 -0.71 0.08 -0.31
N ALA A 42 0.51 -0.07 -0.84
CA ALA A 42 0.90 0.54 -2.10
C ALA A 42 0.14 -0.05 -3.29
N LEU A 43 -0.07 -1.37 -3.31
CA LEU A 43 -0.80 -2.04 -4.39
C LEU A 43 -2.26 -1.57 -4.47
N ARG A 44 -2.94 -1.43 -3.34
CA ARG A 44 -4.30 -0.87 -3.28
C ARG A 44 -4.29 0.60 -3.72
N MET A 45 -3.34 1.40 -3.21
CA MET A 45 -3.23 2.82 -3.55
C MET A 45 -2.93 3.06 -5.04
N SER A 46 -2.22 2.12 -5.70
CA SER A 46 -1.86 2.21 -7.12
C SER A 46 -3.08 2.32 -8.07
N SER A 47 -4.27 1.93 -7.61
CA SER A 47 -5.53 2.07 -8.36
C SER A 47 -5.97 3.53 -8.50
N PHE A 48 -5.48 4.43 -7.63
CA PHE A 48 -5.90 5.83 -7.54
C PHE A 48 -4.84 6.83 -8.02
N VAL A 49 -3.62 6.36 -8.32
CA VAL A 49 -2.50 7.21 -8.78
C VAL A 49 -2.01 6.82 -10.17
N LYS A 50 -1.45 7.79 -10.90
CA LYS A 50 -0.94 7.60 -12.27
C LYS A 50 0.50 8.10 -12.47
N GLY A 51 0.96 9.03 -11.64
CA GLY A 51 2.24 9.75 -11.74
C GLY A 51 2.01 11.27 -11.65
N GLY A 52 2.82 11.95 -10.83
CA GLY A 52 2.71 13.38 -10.52
C GLY A 52 2.04 13.68 -9.17
N GLU A 53 1.40 12.69 -8.55
CA GLU A 53 0.78 12.84 -7.23
C GLU A 53 1.79 12.78 -6.08
N VAL A 54 1.44 13.34 -4.92
CA VAL A 54 2.21 13.21 -3.68
C VAL A 54 1.38 12.44 -2.65
N LEU A 55 1.87 11.27 -2.26
CA LEU A 55 1.27 10.47 -1.20
C LEU A 55 1.69 10.99 0.17
N SER A 56 0.85 10.77 1.18
CA SER A 56 1.20 10.96 2.59
C SER A 56 1.26 9.60 3.27
N LEU A 57 2.38 9.30 3.93
CA LEU A 57 2.57 8.07 4.70
C LEU A 57 2.64 8.40 6.18
N ASP A 58 1.72 7.85 6.94
CA ASP A 58 1.78 7.78 8.40
C ASP A 58 2.38 6.43 8.79
N VAL A 59 3.61 6.46 9.32
CA VAL A 59 4.34 5.22 9.68
C VAL A 59 3.98 4.67 11.06
N LEU A 60 3.23 5.44 11.87
CA LEU A 60 2.80 5.04 13.22
C LEU A 60 1.34 5.46 13.45
N PRO A 61 0.37 4.96 12.66
CA PRO A 61 -1.04 5.36 12.77
C PRO A 61 -1.69 5.04 14.11
N GLN A 62 -1.11 4.12 14.88
CA GLN A 62 -1.53 3.74 16.22
C GLN A 62 -1.17 4.75 17.32
N LEU A 63 -0.30 5.73 17.03
CA LEU A 63 0.07 6.80 17.97
C LEU A 63 -0.38 8.15 17.43
N SER A 64 -0.98 8.99 18.26
CA SER A 64 -1.29 10.37 17.89
C SER A 64 -0.02 11.24 17.85
N GLU A 65 -0.13 12.48 17.37
CA GLU A 65 0.98 13.45 17.42
C GLU A 65 1.35 13.76 18.88
N GLU A 66 0.35 13.86 19.75
CA GLU A 66 0.52 14.06 21.19
C GLU A 66 1.22 12.86 21.84
N ASP A 67 0.83 11.63 21.50
CA ASP A 67 1.47 10.41 22.02
C ASP A 67 2.96 10.34 21.62
N LEU A 68 3.29 10.69 20.37
CA LEU A 68 4.68 10.72 19.90
C LEU A 68 5.49 11.82 20.60
N THR A 69 4.90 12.98 20.83
CA THR A 69 5.53 14.09 21.54
C THR A 69 5.82 13.70 22.99
N ALA A 70 4.83 13.11 23.67
CA ALA A 70 4.99 12.59 25.03
C ALA A 70 6.06 11.48 25.09
N PHE A 71 6.06 10.56 24.13
CA PHE A 71 7.07 9.51 24.02
C PHE A 71 8.50 10.09 23.90
N LEU A 72 8.70 11.14 23.09
CA LEU A 72 9.99 11.80 22.97
C LEU A 72 10.41 12.41 24.31
N GLU A 73 9.52 13.13 25.00
CA GLU A 73 9.84 13.75 26.29
C GLU A 73 10.18 12.71 27.37
N GLU A 74 9.47 11.59 27.43
CA GLU A 74 9.80 10.46 28.33
C GLU A 74 11.19 9.87 28.06
N ASN A 75 11.65 9.98 26.81
CA ASN A 75 12.95 9.48 26.36
C ASN A 75 14.01 10.60 26.21
N ARG A 76 13.81 11.77 26.85
CA ARG A 76 14.64 12.98 26.72
C ARG A 76 16.16 12.77 26.84
N GLU A 77 16.59 11.83 27.68
CA GLU A 77 18.02 11.54 27.92
C GLU A 77 18.67 10.63 26.86
N LYS A 78 17.86 9.93 26.05
CA LYS A 78 18.35 9.06 24.98
C LYS A 78 18.75 9.88 23.75
N SER A 79 19.51 9.25 22.85
CA SER A 79 19.64 9.78 21.50
C SER A 79 18.31 9.63 20.75
N LEU A 80 18.01 10.55 19.83
CA LEU A 80 16.79 10.50 19.01
C LEU A 80 16.66 9.18 18.26
N LYS A 81 17.76 8.73 17.65
CA LYS A 81 17.84 7.43 16.96
C LYS A 81 17.43 6.30 17.91
N ASN A 82 18.00 6.23 19.12
CA ASN A 82 17.71 5.14 20.05
C ASN A 82 16.30 5.20 20.63
N ALA A 83 15.72 6.39 20.78
CA ALA A 83 14.31 6.54 21.14
C ALA A 83 13.42 6.01 20.00
N LEU A 84 13.55 6.52 18.78
CA LEU A 84 12.70 6.11 17.66
C LEU A 84 12.88 4.64 17.26
N LYS A 85 14.06 4.05 17.47
CA LYS A 85 14.32 2.61 17.23
C LYS A 85 13.44 1.66 18.05
N THR A 86 12.80 2.12 19.13
CA THR A 86 11.85 1.27 19.86
C THR A 86 10.48 1.22 19.19
N LEU A 87 10.18 2.15 18.28
CA LEU A 87 8.92 2.25 17.54
C LEU A 87 9.08 1.90 16.06
N LEU A 88 10.27 2.11 15.49
CA LEU A 88 10.53 2.01 14.06
C LEU A 88 11.75 1.12 13.76
N PRO A 89 11.81 0.49 12.57
CA PRO A 89 13.02 -0.16 12.10
C PRO A 89 14.23 0.79 12.08
N GLU A 90 15.42 0.27 12.39
CA GLU A 90 16.62 1.08 12.58
C GLU A 90 16.91 2.07 11.45
N ARG A 91 16.90 1.59 10.20
CA ARG A 91 17.20 2.42 9.03
C ARG A 91 16.15 3.52 8.80
N LEU A 92 14.91 3.29 9.23
CA LEU A 92 13.84 4.28 9.14
C LEU A 92 13.94 5.32 10.27
N ALA A 93 14.25 4.88 11.49
CA ALA A 93 14.58 5.80 12.57
C ALA A 93 15.77 6.70 12.20
N GLU A 94 16.84 6.13 11.64
CA GLU A 94 17.98 6.89 11.13
C GLU A 94 17.58 7.90 10.06
N PHE A 95 16.70 7.52 9.14
CA PHE A 95 16.21 8.42 8.10
C PHE A 95 15.49 9.64 8.66
N PHE A 96 14.61 9.47 9.66
CA PHE A 96 13.85 10.57 10.24
C PHE A 96 14.70 11.54 11.07
N VAL A 97 15.75 11.07 11.73
CA VAL A 97 16.58 11.91 12.61
C VAL A 97 17.68 12.68 11.86
N GLN A 98 17.83 12.47 10.55
CA GLN A 98 18.81 13.23 9.76
C GLN A 98 18.50 14.72 9.79
N GLY A 99 19.51 15.52 10.14
CA GLY A 99 19.37 16.98 10.25
C GLY A 99 18.87 17.49 11.62
N TYR A 100 18.58 16.58 12.56
CA TYR A 100 18.23 16.93 13.94
C TYR A 100 19.41 16.74 14.90
N PRO A 101 19.36 17.35 16.10
CA PRO A 101 20.33 17.10 17.18
C PRO A 101 20.44 15.63 17.58
N GLU A 102 21.54 15.24 18.23
CA GLU A 102 21.76 13.83 18.59
C GLU A 102 20.79 13.35 19.69
N LYS A 103 20.53 14.19 20.69
CA LYS A 103 19.71 13.84 21.86
C LYS A 103 18.33 14.47 21.79
N VAL A 104 17.35 13.76 22.35
CA VAL A 104 15.97 14.23 22.36
C VAL A 104 15.83 15.56 23.11
N LYS A 105 16.47 15.71 24.27
CA LYS A 105 16.48 16.96 25.05
C LYS A 105 17.10 18.18 24.35
N GLN A 106 17.76 18.00 23.22
CA GLN A 106 18.35 19.09 22.44
C GLN A 106 17.39 19.62 21.38
N LEU A 107 16.27 18.92 21.12
CA LEU A 107 15.23 19.40 20.23
C LEU A 107 14.61 20.68 20.79
N THR A 108 14.47 21.67 19.93
CA THR A 108 13.51 22.75 20.14
C THR A 108 12.09 22.23 19.94
N GLU A 109 11.09 22.91 20.51
CA GLU A 109 9.67 22.58 20.32
C GLU A 109 9.32 22.49 18.83
N LYS A 110 9.80 23.46 18.03
CA LYS A 110 9.60 23.48 16.58
C LYS A 110 10.22 22.27 15.87
N GLU A 111 11.41 21.84 16.26
CA GLU A 111 12.05 20.65 15.68
C GLU A 111 11.31 19.37 16.07
N CYS A 112 10.80 19.30 17.31
CA CYS A 112 9.97 18.19 17.76
C CYS A 112 8.70 18.08 16.90
N ASP A 113 7.97 19.19 16.72
CA ASP A 113 6.75 19.23 15.90
C ASP A 113 7.03 18.81 14.45
N GLN A 114 8.13 19.31 13.86
CA GLN A 114 8.52 18.96 12.49
C GLN A 114 8.86 17.47 12.34
N LEU A 115 9.54 16.88 13.33
CA LEU A 115 9.86 15.46 13.35
C LEU A 115 8.59 14.62 13.47
N VAL A 116 7.70 14.96 14.39
CA VAL A 116 6.41 14.29 14.59
C VAL A 116 5.56 14.36 13.32
N GLN A 117 5.41 15.54 12.73
CA GLN A 117 4.69 15.72 11.46
C GLN A 117 5.31 14.91 10.30
N SER A 118 6.64 14.79 10.27
CA SER A 118 7.33 13.98 9.26
C SER A 118 7.04 12.49 9.42
N ILE A 119 6.95 12.00 10.65
CA ILE A 119 6.61 10.60 10.96
C ILE A 119 5.13 10.32 10.64
N LYS A 120 4.22 11.24 10.98
CA LYS A 120 2.77 11.10 10.76
C LYS A 120 2.34 11.39 9.32
N GLY A 121 3.17 12.05 8.53
CA GLY A 121 2.76 12.59 7.24
C GLY A 121 3.87 12.67 6.20
N LEU A 122 4.73 11.66 6.13
CA LEU A 122 5.86 11.61 5.20
C LEU A 122 5.37 11.75 3.75
N LYS A 123 5.83 12.80 3.07
CA LYS A 123 5.45 13.09 1.69
C LYS A 123 6.28 12.28 0.70
N ILE A 124 5.60 11.54 -0.19
CA ILE A 124 6.24 10.65 -1.16
C ILE A 124 5.74 11.01 -2.56
N PRO A 125 6.56 11.71 -3.38
CA PRO A 125 6.23 11.98 -4.78
C PRO A 125 6.20 10.69 -5.61
N VAL A 126 5.09 10.47 -6.32
CA VAL A 126 4.88 9.34 -7.22
C VAL A 126 5.27 9.75 -8.63
N THR A 127 6.24 9.06 -9.22
CA THR A 127 6.71 9.31 -10.60
C THR A 127 5.96 8.48 -11.64
N GLY A 128 5.20 7.48 -11.20
CA GLY A 128 4.36 6.66 -12.06
C GLY A 128 4.02 5.31 -11.42
N LYS A 129 3.38 4.43 -12.20
CA LYS A 129 3.12 3.04 -11.80
C LYS A 129 3.74 2.05 -12.77
N MET A 130 3.90 0.81 -12.34
CA MET A 130 4.41 -0.25 -13.22
C MET A 130 3.48 -0.43 -14.43
N SER A 131 4.07 -0.76 -15.57
CA SER A 131 3.33 -1.12 -16.79
C SER A 131 2.44 -2.35 -16.55
N LEU A 132 1.40 -2.52 -17.38
CA LEU A 132 0.52 -3.70 -17.30
C LEU A 132 1.31 -5.03 -17.35
N ALA A 133 2.32 -5.14 -18.22
CA ALA A 133 3.18 -6.34 -18.32
C ALA A 133 3.96 -6.69 -17.05
N LYS A 134 4.06 -5.76 -16.09
CA LYS A 134 4.72 -5.95 -14.78
C LYS A 134 3.72 -5.82 -13.62
N SER A 135 2.43 -5.73 -13.93
CA SER A 135 1.36 -5.63 -12.94
C SER A 135 0.88 -7.03 -12.57
N PHE A 136 0.42 -7.20 -11.33
CA PHE A 136 -0.01 -8.51 -10.83
C PHE A 136 -1.38 -8.95 -11.36
N VAL A 137 -2.24 -8.01 -11.75
CA VAL A 137 -3.62 -8.26 -12.14
C VAL A 137 -4.02 -7.26 -13.23
N THR A 138 -4.79 -7.71 -14.20
CA THR A 138 -5.42 -6.86 -15.22
C THR A 138 -6.73 -6.30 -14.70
N LYS A 139 -6.95 -4.98 -14.87
CA LYS A 139 -8.26 -4.36 -14.68
C LYS A 139 -8.94 -4.22 -16.03
N GLY A 140 -10.18 -4.70 -16.16
CA GLY A 140 -10.86 -4.84 -17.45
C GLY A 140 -10.93 -6.31 -17.90
N GLY A 141 -11.69 -6.58 -18.95
CA GLY A 141 -11.87 -7.91 -19.51
C GLY A 141 -13.18 -8.00 -20.31
N VAL A 142 -13.66 -9.22 -20.52
CA VAL A 142 -14.98 -9.47 -21.13
C VAL A 142 -16.07 -8.86 -20.24
N SER A 143 -16.99 -8.12 -20.84
CA SER A 143 -18.02 -7.39 -20.11
C SER A 143 -18.94 -8.33 -19.34
N LEU A 144 -19.07 -8.11 -18.02
CA LEU A 144 -19.99 -8.89 -17.19
C LEU A 144 -21.47 -8.69 -17.56
N LYS A 145 -21.80 -7.62 -18.28
CA LYS A 145 -23.16 -7.39 -18.78
C LYS A 145 -23.57 -8.44 -19.81
N GLU A 146 -22.61 -9.01 -20.52
CA GLU A 146 -22.80 -9.97 -21.61
C GLU A 146 -22.67 -11.43 -21.13
N ILE A 147 -22.48 -11.65 -19.83
CA ILE A 147 -22.31 -12.98 -19.23
C ILE A 147 -23.50 -13.28 -18.31
N ASN A 148 -24.02 -14.50 -18.36
CA ASN A 148 -25.01 -14.98 -17.40
C ASN A 148 -24.30 -15.26 -16.06
N PRO A 149 -24.63 -14.56 -14.96
CA PRO A 149 -23.88 -14.68 -13.71
C PRO A 149 -24.04 -16.05 -13.02
N LYS A 150 -25.05 -16.85 -13.38
CA LYS A 150 -25.29 -18.17 -12.79
C LYS A 150 -24.53 -19.28 -13.51
N THR A 151 -24.34 -19.14 -14.82
CA THR A 151 -23.77 -20.19 -15.68
C THR A 151 -22.40 -19.82 -16.23
N LEU A 152 -22.08 -18.52 -16.23
CA LEU A 152 -20.93 -17.92 -16.89
C LEU A 152 -20.88 -18.11 -18.41
N GLU A 153 -22.03 -18.46 -18.99
CA GLU A 153 -22.24 -18.53 -20.44
C GLU A 153 -22.41 -17.13 -21.03
N SER A 154 -21.92 -16.95 -22.26
CA SER A 154 -22.16 -15.78 -23.07
C SER A 154 -23.64 -15.64 -23.40
N LYS A 155 -24.20 -14.45 -23.20
CA LYS A 155 -25.56 -14.09 -23.64
C LYS A 155 -25.66 -13.94 -25.16
N LEU A 156 -24.53 -13.87 -25.86
CA LEU A 156 -24.46 -13.63 -27.30
C LEU A 156 -24.17 -14.90 -28.10
N VAL A 157 -23.46 -15.87 -27.51
CA VAL A 157 -23.04 -17.10 -28.18
C VAL A 157 -23.32 -18.30 -27.26
N PRO A 158 -24.39 -19.07 -27.51
CA PRO A 158 -24.68 -20.28 -26.74
C PRO A 158 -23.52 -21.27 -26.78
N GLY A 159 -23.22 -21.89 -25.64
CA GLY A 159 -22.11 -22.84 -25.45
C GLY A 159 -20.75 -22.19 -25.17
N LEU A 160 -20.57 -20.89 -25.40
CA LEU A 160 -19.34 -20.19 -25.06
C LEU A 160 -19.37 -19.69 -23.61
N HIS A 161 -18.34 -20.02 -22.83
CA HIS A 161 -18.23 -19.64 -21.42
C HIS A 161 -16.93 -18.89 -21.15
N PHE A 162 -16.94 -18.03 -20.13
CA PHE A 162 -15.76 -17.31 -19.67
C PHE A 162 -15.54 -17.55 -18.19
N ALA A 163 -14.27 -17.68 -17.78
CA ALA A 163 -13.89 -17.89 -16.39
C ALA A 163 -12.51 -17.28 -16.10
N GLY A 164 -12.26 -16.91 -14.85
CA GLY A 164 -10.99 -16.33 -14.41
C GLY A 164 -10.74 -14.91 -14.90
N GLU A 165 -9.47 -14.53 -14.96
CA GLU A 165 -9.00 -13.14 -15.16
C GLU A 165 -9.32 -12.58 -16.56
N VAL A 166 -9.82 -13.39 -17.49
CA VAL A 166 -10.28 -12.91 -18.82
C VAL A 166 -11.59 -12.10 -18.70
N MET A 167 -12.38 -12.35 -17.65
CA MET A 167 -13.58 -11.58 -17.35
C MET A 167 -13.20 -10.25 -16.72
N ASP A 168 -14.06 -9.23 -16.85
CA ASP A 168 -13.89 -7.94 -16.15
C ASP A 168 -14.14 -8.07 -14.63
N ILE A 169 -13.32 -8.90 -13.98
CA ILE A 169 -13.28 -9.17 -12.55
C ILE A 169 -11.82 -9.07 -12.13
N ASN A 170 -11.53 -8.13 -11.25
CA ASN A 170 -10.22 -8.02 -10.63
C ASN A 170 -10.39 -7.79 -9.12
N ALA A 171 -9.53 -8.42 -8.33
CA ALA A 171 -9.50 -8.27 -6.89
C ALA A 171 -8.12 -7.80 -6.42
N HIS A 172 -8.02 -7.43 -5.15
CA HIS A 172 -6.73 -7.17 -4.53
C HIS A 172 -5.89 -8.45 -4.46
N THR A 173 -4.57 -8.30 -4.33
CA THR A 173 -3.66 -9.42 -4.05
C THR A 173 -3.98 -10.04 -2.67
N GLY A 174 -3.54 -11.27 -2.44
CA GLY A 174 -3.86 -12.03 -1.21
C GLY A 174 -4.82 -13.21 -1.43
N GLY A 175 -4.79 -13.82 -2.61
CA GLY A 175 -5.57 -15.02 -2.92
C GLY A 175 -6.91 -14.78 -3.62
N PHE A 176 -7.49 -13.58 -3.53
CA PHE A 176 -8.83 -13.28 -4.06
C PHE A 176 -8.99 -13.53 -5.57
N ASN A 177 -7.98 -13.20 -6.39
CA ASN A 177 -8.03 -13.47 -7.83
C ASN A 177 -7.98 -14.99 -8.13
N ILE A 178 -7.20 -15.75 -7.36
CA ILE A 178 -7.17 -17.23 -7.47
C ILE A 178 -8.51 -17.81 -7.04
N THR A 179 -9.09 -17.32 -5.94
CA THR A 179 -10.45 -17.71 -5.50
C THR A 179 -11.47 -17.45 -6.60
N SER A 180 -11.47 -16.24 -7.19
CA SER A 180 -12.34 -15.91 -8.32
C SER A 180 -12.14 -16.88 -9.49
N ALA A 181 -10.90 -17.14 -9.89
CA ALA A 181 -10.59 -18.02 -11.00
C ALA A 181 -11.04 -19.47 -10.76
N LEU A 182 -10.80 -20.02 -9.57
CA LEU A 182 -11.22 -21.38 -9.23
C LEU A 182 -12.75 -21.49 -9.14
N CYS A 183 -13.42 -20.54 -8.50
CA CYS A 183 -14.88 -20.54 -8.37
C CYS A 183 -15.56 -20.37 -9.74
N THR A 184 -15.11 -19.41 -10.56
CA THR A 184 -15.68 -19.21 -11.91
C THR A 184 -15.36 -20.38 -12.83
N GLY A 185 -14.15 -20.95 -12.76
CA GLY A 185 -13.80 -22.16 -13.51
C GLY A 185 -14.69 -23.33 -13.16
N TRP A 186 -14.98 -23.54 -11.86
CA TRP A 186 -15.92 -24.56 -11.42
C TRP A 186 -17.33 -24.32 -11.96
N VAL A 187 -17.86 -23.10 -11.87
CA VAL A 187 -19.22 -22.78 -12.35
C VAL A 187 -19.33 -22.97 -13.86
N ALA A 188 -18.35 -22.49 -14.64
CA ALA A 188 -18.34 -22.63 -16.09
C ALA A 188 -18.18 -24.09 -16.55
N GLY A 189 -17.39 -24.88 -15.81
CA GLY A 189 -17.18 -26.31 -16.08
C GLY A 189 -18.25 -27.23 -15.49
N SER A 190 -19.11 -26.72 -14.61
CA SER A 190 -20.21 -27.49 -14.03
C SER A 190 -21.29 -27.66 -15.08
N ASN A 191 -21.50 -28.92 -15.49
CA ASN A 191 -22.54 -29.32 -16.42
C ASN A 191 -23.90 -28.69 -16.01
N GLN A 192 -24.45 -27.83 -16.88
CA GLN A 192 -25.85 -27.42 -16.83
C GLN A 192 -26.79 -28.57 -17.25
N ILE A 193 -26.43 -29.85 -16.98
CA ILE A 193 -27.29 -31.01 -17.22
C ILE A 193 -28.33 -31.06 -16.10
N TYR A 194 -29.15 -30.03 -15.96
CA TYR A 194 -30.44 -30.05 -15.28
C TYR A 194 -31.21 -28.81 -15.75
N LYS A 195 -31.77 -28.89 -16.95
CA LYS A 195 -33.08 -28.31 -17.31
C LYS A 195 -33.56 -28.86 -18.64
#